data_AF-A0A2U3L8K9-F1
#
_entry.id   AF-A0A2U3L8K9-F1
#
_cell.length_a   1.000
_cell.length_b   1.000
_cell.length_c   1.000
_cell.angle_alpha   90.00
_cell.angle_beta   90.00
_cell.angle_gamma   90.00
#
_symmetry.space_group_name_H-M   'P 1'
#
loop_
_entity.id
_entity.type
_entity.pdbx_description
1 polymer ?
#
loop_
_entity_poly.entity_id
_entity_poly.type
_entity_poly.pdbx_seq_one_letter_code
_entity_poly.pdbx_strand_id
1 'polypeptide(L)'
;MIQRSWIYNHGVMKHIAFVLIVAMYCLTGCNKPAGSAAPSTGASAAPASPDAVQQKLQEYSGAGATDCGRLDVHAAQAQLKTASDCALQANQSKHPFYVAYDMPGMTVGVAGSAEGKLFTVQAQSEGASPSLTGGACPAPLRIASSGRVTCFAPGDMGSMSGSHGGGAMPPGMPNPHTAGGTKSANQ
;
A
#
# COMPACT_ATOMS: atom_id res chain seq x y z
N MET A 1 -54.87 43.14 27.20
CA MET A 1 -54.37 43.46 25.85
C MET A 1 -52.89 43.11 25.79
N ILE A 2 -52.51 42.43 24.71
CA ILE A 2 -51.16 42.22 24.15
C ILE A 2 -50.23 41.22 24.85
N GLN A 3 -50.08 40.12 24.11
CA GLN A 3 -49.24 38.94 24.27
C GLN A 3 -47.90 39.13 23.53
N ARG A 4 -46.90 38.34 23.97
CA ARG A 4 -45.79 37.72 23.19
C ARG A 4 -44.58 38.57 22.80
N SER A 5 -43.51 38.39 23.57
CA SER A 5 -42.11 38.48 23.09
C SER A 5 -41.22 37.42 23.74
N TRP A 6 -41.51 36.12 23.61
CA TRP A 6 -40.56 35.06 24.01
C TRP A 6 -40.72 33.81 23.12
N ILE A 7 -40.41 33.95 21.83
CA ILE A 7 -40.26 32.82 20.90
C ILE A 7 -38.98 33.08 20.09
N TYR A 8 -37.80 32.88 20.68
CA TYR A 8 -36.60 32.80 19.83
C TYR A 8 -35.42 31.95 20.35
N ASN A 9 -35.48 31.30 21.53
CA ASN A 9 -34.25 30.65 22.03
C ASN A 9 -34.39 29.24 22.61
N HIS A 10 -35.48 28.52 22.32
CA HIS A 10 -35.59 27.13 22.81
C HIS A 10 -35.09 26.10 21.79
N GLY A 11 -35.29 26.33 20.48
CA GLY A 11 -34.84 25.40 19.43
C GLY A 11 -33.32 25.39 19.24
N VAL A 12 -32.71 26.58 19.17
CA VAL A 12 -31.28 26.75 18.89
C VAL A 12 -30.40 26.20 20.02
N MET A 13 -30.77 26.41 21.30
CA MET A 13 -30.02 25.88 22.44
C MET A 13 -30.04 24.34 22.52
N LYS A 14 -31.14 23.70 22.09
CA LYS A 14 -31.27 22.24 22.06
C LYS A 14 -30.43 21.60 20.94
N HIS A 15 -30.29 22.28 19.80
CA HIS A 15 -29.40 21.84 18.72
C HIS A 15 -27.92 22.05 19.06
N ILE A 16 -27.56 23.17 19.72
CA ILE A 16 -26.18 23.42 20.19
C ILE A 16 -25.78 22.40 21.27
N ALA A 17 -26.69 22.06 22.20
CA ALA A 17 -26.44 21.02 23.20
C ALA A 17 -26.22 19.63 22.57
N PHE A 18 -26.95 19.29 21.50
CA PHE A 18 -26.78 18.02 20.80
C PHE A 18 -25.46 17.93 20.04
N VAL A 19 -25.01 19.01 19.40
CA VAL A 19 -23.74 19.06 18.66
C VAL A 19 -22.53 18.96 19.61
N LEU A 20 -22.60 19.57 20.80
CA LEU A 20 -21.52 19.48 21.80
C LEU A 20 -21.41 18.08 22.44
N ILE A 21 -22.52 17.36 22.61
CA ILE A 21 -22.49 16.00 23.16
C ILE A 21 -21.87 15.03 22.14
N VAL A 22 -22.21 15.12 20.84
CA VAL A 22 -21.62 14.23 19.81
C VAL A 22 -20.12 14.47 19.63
N ALA A 23 -19.65 15.72 19.74
CA ALA A 23 -18.22 16.03 19.67
C ALA A 23 -17.42 15.46 20.85
N MET A 24 -18.04 15.26 22.02
CA MET A 24 -17.37 14.71 23.21
C MET A 24 -17.25 13.17 23.21
N TYR A 25 -18.03 12.46 22.38
CA TYR A 25 -17.96 10.99 22.25
C TYR A 25 -16.87 10.49 21.28
N CYS A 26 -16.15 11.38 20.59
CA CYS A 26 -15.07 10.98 19.66
C CYS A 26 -13.66 10.96 20.27
N LEU A 27 -13.51 11.15 21.59
CA LEU A 27 -12.19 11.19 22.26
C LEU A 27 -11.94 10.07 23.28
N THR A 28 -12.83 9.07 23.39
CA THR A 28 -12.64 7.90 24.26
C THR A 28 -12.40 6.63 23.45
N GLY A 29 -11.14 6.42 23.08
CA GLY A 29 -10.65 5.20 22.42
C GLY A 29 -9.21 4.83 22.80
N CYS A 30 -8.78 5.12 24.03
CA CYS A 30 -7.54 4.59 24.58
C CYS A 30 -7.78 3.15 25.07
N ASN A 31 -7.49 2.15 24.24
CA ASN A 31 -7.39 0.78 24.72
C ASN A 31 -6.04 0.58 25.45
N LYS A 32 -6.13 0.41 26.76
CA LYS A 32 -5.06 -0.06 27.63
C LYS A 32 -5.24 -1.56 27.87
N PRO A 33 -4.20 -2.38 27.63
CA PRO A 33 -3.93 -3.52 28.48
C PRO A 33 -2.66 -3.24 29.30
N ALA A 34 -2.78 -3.43 30.61
CA ALA A 34 -1.66 -3.56 31.53
C ALA A 34 -1.09 -4.97 31.45
N GLY A 35 0.24 -5.12 31.46
CA GLY A 35 0.91 -6.41 31.58
C GLY A 35 2.40 -6.33 31.20
N SER A 36 3.25 -6.39 32.21
CA SER A 36 4.70 -6.16 32.23
C SER A 36 5.56 -7.08 31.35
N ALA A 37 6.65 -6.55 30.79
CA ALA A 37 7.94 -7.23 30.71
C ALA A 37 9.09 -6.21 30.57
N ALA A 38 10.15 -6.43 31.33
CA ALA A 38 11.38 -5.63 31.39
C ALA A 38 12.12 -5.54 30.03
N PRO A 39 13.02 -4.56 29.82
CA PRO A 39 13.85 -4.51 28.64
C PRO A 39 14.90 -5.62 28.72
N SER A 40 14.63 -6.76 28.11
CA SER A 40 15.67 -7.72 27.78
C SER A 40 16.49 -7.13 26.64
N THR A 41 17.67 -6.64 26.98
CA THR A 41 18.78 -6.39 26.05
C THR A 41 19.02 -7.66 25.25
N GLY A 42 18.48 -7.68 24.05
CA GLY A 42 18.64 -8.76 23.08
C GLY A 42 18.48 -8.15 21.71
N ALA A 43 19.55 -7.57 21.19
CA ALA A 43 19.65 -7.24 19.77
C ALA A 43 19.62 -8.56 18.99
N SER A 44 18.41 -9.04 18.70
CA SER A 44 18.15 -10.09 17.72
C SER A 44 17.53 -9.38 16.53
N ALA A 45 18.27 -9.36 15.41
CA ALA A 45 17.80 -8.80 14.15
C ALA A 45 16.46 -9.47 13.78
N ALA A 46 15.39 -8.68 13.80
CA ALA A 46 14.07 -9.15 13.43
C ALA A 46 14.02 -9.40 11.91
N PRO A 47 13.23 -10.38 11.42
CA PRO A 47 12.80 -10.42 10.01
C PRO A 47 12.21 -9.03 9.64
N ALA A 48 12.36 -8.56 8.40
CA ALA A 48 11.86 -7.27 7.95
C ALA A 48 10.38 -7.53 7.90
N SER A 49 9.74 -7.08 8.96
CA SER A 49 8.43 -7.57 9.24
C SER A 49 7.47 -6.99 8.20
N PRO A 50 6.32 -7.63 7.99
CA PRO A 50 5.15 -6.98 7.38
C PRO A 50 5.00 -5.49 7.77
N ASP A 51 5.33 -5.15 9.02
CA ASP A 51 5.25 -3.81 9.56
C ASP A 51 6.28 -2.84 8.94
N ALA A 52 7.47 -3.32 8.56
CA ALA A 52 8.50 -2.47 7.93
C ALA A 52 8.06 -2.01 6.53
N VAL A 53 7.35 -2.86 5.78
CA VAL A 53 6.76 -2.46 4.49
C VAL A 53 5.67 -1.43 4.71
N GLN A 54 4.77 -1.70 5.65
CA GLN A 54 3.68 -0.79 5.98
C GLN A 54 4.21 0.59 6.39
N GLN A 55 5.21 0.62 7.28
CA GLN A 55 5.85 1.85 7.73
C GLN A 55 6.46 2.62 6.55
N LYS A 56 7.16 1.93 5.65
CA LYS A 56 7.78 2.59 4.50
C LYS A 56 6.77 3.13 3.50
N LEU A 57 5.66 2.43 3.30
CA LEU A 57 4.55 2.90 2.47
C LEU A 57 3.93 4.17 3.05
N GLN A 58 3.71 4.20 4.37
CA GLN A 58 3.20 5.37 5.07
C GLN A 58 4.17 6.56 4.99
N GLU A 59 5.48 6.31 5.11
CA GLU A 59 6.52 7.33 4.89
C GLU A 59 6.43 7.95 3.48
N TYR A 60 6.20 7.14 2.45
CA TYR A 60 6.10 7.63 1.08
C TYR A 60 4.78 8.33 0.77
N SER A 61 3.66 7.84 1.29
CA SER A 61 2.36 8.45 1.06
C SER A 61 2.16 9.73 1.87
N GLY A 62 2.83 9.83 3.03
CA GLY A 62 2.66 10.95 3.96
C GLY A 62 1.39 10.81 4.82
N ALA A 63 1.19 11.81 5.68
CA ALA A 63 0.07 11.83 6.62
C ALA A 63 -1.28 11.95 5.89
N GLY A 64 -2.32 11.29 6.43
CA GLY A 64 -3.67 11.32 5.87
C GLY A 64 -3.85 10.45 4.62
N ALA A 65 -2.89 9.57 4.31
CA ALA A 65 -3.02 8.62 3.23
C ALA A 65 -4.14 7.59 3.49
N THR A 66 -4.88 7.27 2.43
CA THR A 66 -5.87 6.21 2.47
C THR A 66 -5.18 4.84 2.48
N ASP A 67 -5.52 4.01 3.47
CA ASP A 67 -5.17 2.59 3.47
C ASP A 67 -6.12 1.82 2.56
N CYS A 68 -5.63 1.41 1.39
CA CYS A 68 -6.39 0.59 0.45
C CYS A 68 -6.29 -0.92 0.75
N GLY A 69 -5.65 -1.27 1.85
CA GLY A 69 -5.60 -2.62 2.40
C GLY A 69 -4.25 -3.32 2.18
N ARG A 70 -4.13 -4.42 2.91
CA ARG A 70 -3.03 -5.39 2.81
C ARG A 70 -3.63 -6.77 2.58
N LEU A 71 -3.28 -7.38 1.45
CA LEU A 71 -3.95 -8.59 0.96
C LEU A 71 -2.94 -9.70 0.72
N ASP A 72 -3.25 -10.92 1.13
CA ASP A 72 -2.41 -12.07 0.81
C ASP A 72 -2.70 -12.63 -0.59
N VAL A 73 -1.86 -13.55 -1.05
CA VAL A 73 -2.00 -14.20 -2.37
C VAL A 73 -3.31 -14.97 -2.56
N HIS A 74 -3.98 -15.39 -1.49
CA HIS A 74 -5.25 -16.11 -1.53
C HIS A 74 -6.48 -15.20 -1.38
N ALA A 75 -6.28 -13.88 -1.31
CA ALA A 75 -7.38 -12.92 -1.25
C ALA A 75 -8.37 -13.15 -2.40
N ALA A 76 -9.67 -13.12 -2.07
CA ALA A 76 -10.72 -13.33 -3.04
C ALA A 76 -10.71 -12.22 -4.10
N GLN A 77 -11.15 -12.53 -5.32
CA GLN A 77 -11.18 -11.55 -6.42
C GLN A 77 -11.95 -10.27 -6.09
N ALA A 78 -13.03 -10.38 -5.30
CA ALA A 78 -13.77 -9.22 -4.83
C ALA A 78 -12.92 -8.30 -3.94
N GLN A 79 -12.07 -8.87 -3.06
CA GLN A 79 -11.18 -8.10 -2.19
C GLN A 79 -10.07 -7.42 -2.99
N LEU A 80 -9.47 -8.16 -3.94
CA LEU A 80 -8.47 -7.60 -4.86
C LEU A 80 -9.03 -6.45 -5.68
N LYS A 81 -10.28 -6.58 -6.15
CA LYS A 81 -10.97 -5.51 -6.87
C LYS A 81 -11.19 -4.28 -5.97
N THR A 82 -11.70 -4.46 -4.76
CA THR A 82 -11.94 -3.36 -3.81
C THR A 82 -10.65 -2.59 -3.51
N ALA A 83 -9.55 -3.30 -3.22
CA ALA A 83 -8.26 -2.67 -2.97
C ALA A 83 -7.71 -1.93 -4.20
N SER A 84 -7.88 -2.54 -5.38
CA SER A 84 -7.46 -1.95 -6.64
C SER A 84 -8.24 -0.70 -7.01
N ASP A 85 -9.57 -0.73 -6.87
CA ASP A 85 -10.44 0.41 -7.13
C ASP A 85 -10.11 1.56 -6.16
N CYS A 86 -9.88 1.26 -4.87
CA CYS A 86 -9.46 2.24 -3.87
C CYS A 86 -8.18 2.96 -4.31
N ALA A 87 -7.13 2.20 -4.63
CA ALA A 87 -5.83 2.77 -4.98
C ALA A 87 -5.90 3.58 -6.28
N LEU A 88 -6.62 3.08 -7.29
CA LEU A 88 -6.82 3.81 -8.55
C LEU A 88 -7.61 5.10 -8.34
N GLN A 89 -8.68 5.07 -7.55
CA GLN A 89 -9.49 6.24 -7.28
C GLN A 89 -8.71 7.30 -6.49
N ALA A 90 -7.95 6.88 -5.48
CA ALA A 90 -7.08 7.79 -4.73
C ALA A 90 -6.01 8.40 -5.65
N ASN A 91 -5.36 7.59 -6.48
CA ASN A 91 -4.39 8.09 -7.46
C ASN A 91 -4.99 9.09 -8.46
N GLN A 92 -6.18 8.79 -9.01
CA GLN A 92 -6.87 9.68 -9.96
C GLN A 92 -7.28 11.01 -9.33
N SER A 93 -7.67 10.98 -8.04
CA SER A 93 -8.00 12.18 -7.27
C SER A 93 -6.78 12.90 -6.69
N LYS A 94 -5.55 12.43 -7.00
CA LYS A 94 -4.28 12.91 -6.41
C LYS A 94 -4.30 12.89 -4.87
N HIS A 95 -5.04 11.94 -4.33
CA HIS A 95 -5.12 11.72 -2.89
C HIS A 95 -4.06 10.68 -2.49
N PRO A 96 -3.32 10.92 -1.39
CA PRO A 96 -2.31 9.96 -0.95
C PRO A 96 -2.95 8.62 -0.57
N PHE A 97 -2.28 7.53 -0.90
CA PHE A 97 -2.75 6.18 -0.61
C PHE A 97 -1.61 5.21 -0.45
N TYR A 98 -1.90 4.04 0.09
CA TYR A 98 -1.02 2.88 0.00
C TYR A 98 -1.80 1.58 -0.06
N VAL A 99 -1.20 0.56 -0.66
CA VAL A 99 -1.72 -0.82 -0.74
C VAL A 99 -0.55 -1.78 -0.68
N ALA A 100 -0.73 -2.93 0.00
CA ALA A 100 0.29 -3.96 0.12
C ALA A 100 -0.24 -5.35 -0.22
N TYR A 101 0.64 -6.21 -0.73
CA TYR A 101 0.34 -7.58 -1.12
C TYR A 101 1.38 -8.53 -0.52
N ASP A 102 0.89 -9.51 0.23
CA ASP A 102 1.71 -10.53 0.88
C ASP A 102 1.79 -11.76 -0.01
N MET A 103 3.00 -12.06 -0.46
CA MET A 103 3.33 -13.24 -1.23
C MET A 103 4.22 -14.16 -0.39
N PRO A 104 4.25 -15.47 -0.68
CA PRO A 104 5.20 -16.37 -0.04
C PRO A 104 6.64 -15.84 -0.18
N GLY A 105 7.29 -15.56 0.95
CA GLY A 105 8.67 -15.07 0.99
C GLY A 105 8.86 -13.57 0.66
N MET A 106 7.80 -12.83 0.34
CA MET A 106 7.93 -11.44 -0.10
C MET A 106 6.67 -10.62 0.19
N THR A 107 6.81 -9.36 0.58
CA THR A 107 5.70 -8.40 0.59
C THR A 107 6.01 -7.28 -0.39
N VAL A 108 5.05 -6.90 -1.22
CA VAL A 108 5.18 -5.78 -2.18
C VAL A 108 4.05 -4.79 -1.96
N GLY A 109 4.35 -3.51 -1.92
CA GLY A 109 3.36 -2.45 -1.87
C GLY A 109 3.61 -1.33 -2.85
N VAL A 110 2.56 -0.53 -3.04
CA VAL A 110 2.56 0.69 -3.85
C VAL A 110 1.97 1.81 -3.02
N ALA A 111 2.60 2.98 -3.05
CA ALA A 111 2.14 4.18 -2.37
C ALA A 111 2.02 5.34 -3.37
N GLY A 112 1.02 6.19 -3.18
CA GLY A 112 0.90 7.49 -3.83
C GLY A 112 1.03 8.61 -2.81
N SER A 113 1.82 9.64 -3.14
CA SER A 113 1.97 10.84 -2.30
C SER A 113 1.00 11.96 -2.68
N ALA A 114 0.91 13.00 -1.85
CA ALA A 114 0.09 14.19 -2.11
C ALA A 114 0.51 14.95 -3.39
N GLU A 115 1.77 14.82 -3.81
CA GLU A 115 2.27 15.39 -5.07
C GLU A 115 1.90 14.53 -6.30
N GLY A 116 1.18 13.41 -6.11
CA GLY A 116 0.85 12.47 -7.17
C GLY A 116 2.04 11.61 -7.62
N LYS A 117 3.10 11.53 -6.80
CA LYS A 117 4.24 10.63 -7.07
C LYS A 117 3.89 9.22 -6.61
N LEU A 118 4.35 8.24 -7.37
CA LEU A 118 4.15 6.83 -7.06
C LEU A 118 5.46 6.20 -6.59
N PHE A 119 5.36 5.37 -5.56
CA PHE A 119 6.47 4.65 -4.97
C PHE A 119 6.11 3.18 -4.82
N THR A 120 7.12 2.33 -4.83
CA THR A 120 6.99 0.90 -4.54
C THR A 120 7.92 0.52 -3.41
N VAL A 121 7.47 -0.43 -2.59
CA VAL A 121 8.22 -1.00 -1.48
C VAL A 121 8.16 -2.51 -1.60
N GLN A 122 9.26 -3.18 -1.32
CA GLN A 122 9.35 -4.63 -1.28
C GLN A 122 10.16 -5.05 -0.06
N ALA A 123 9.66 -6.01 0.70
CA ALA A 123 10.45 -6.78 1.65
C ALA A 123 10.62 -8.20 1.14
N GLN A 124 11.85 -8.71 1.15
CA GLN A 124 12.15 -10.12 0.90
C GLN A 124 12.57 -10.77 2.21
N SER A 125 12.00 -11.94 2.48
CA SER A 125 12.26 -12.72 3.71
C SER A 125 13.34 -13.79 3.51
N GLU A 126 14.09 -13.76 2.41
CA GLU A 126 15.13 -14.75 2.12
C GLU A 126 16.43 -14.47 2.90
N GLY A 127 16.96 -15.51 3.55
CA GLY A 127 18.24 -15.48 4.25
C GLY A 127 18.18 -15.01 5.71
N ALA A 128 19.35 -14.87 6.34
CA ALA A 128 19.49 -14.45 7.73
C ALA A 128 19.24 -12.94 7.96
N SER A 129 19.11 -12.17 6.87
CA SER A 129 18.91 -10.73 6.92
C SER A 129 17.86 -10.32 5.91
N PRO A 130 16.68 -9.96 6.38
CA PRO A 130 15.56 -9.58 5.52
C PRO A 130 15.84 -8.22 4.86
N SER A 131 15.58 -8.09 3.57
CA SER A 131 15.90 -6.86 2.82
C SER A 131 14.64 -6.06 2.53
N LEU A 132 14.61 -4.79 2.95
CA LEU A 132 13.59 -3.82 2.57
C LEU A 132 14.15 -2.91 1.48
N THR A 133 13.53 -2.91 0.30
CA THR A 133 13.87 -2.06 -0.83
C THR A 133 12.67 -1.19 -1.18
N GLY A 134 12.90 0.06 -1.57
CA GLY A 134 11.83 0.92 -2.07
C GLY A 134 12.36 2.01 -3.00
N GLY A 135 11.48 2.58 -3.82
CA GLY A 135 11.87 3.58 -4.80
C GLY A 135 10.69 4.16 -5.57
N ALA A 136 10.99 5.15 -6.41
CA ALA A 136 10.01 5.74 -7.30
C ALA A 136 9.56 4.75 -8.38
N CYS A 137 8.28 4.79 -8.72
CA CYS A 137 7.71 3.95 -9.77
C CYS A 137 8.19 4.41 -11.15
N PRO A 138 8.58 3.47 -12.04
CA PRO A 138 9.00 3.80 -13.40
C PRO A 138 7.84 4.10 -14.35
N ALA A 139 6.61 3.68 -14.01
CA ALA A 139 5.43 3.86 -14.83
C ALA A 139 4.20 4.29 -14.02
N PRO A 140 3.13 4.77 -14.69
CA PRO A 140 1.86 5.08 -14.05
C PRO A 140 1.22 3.86 -13.38
N LEU A 141 0.35 4.14 -12.39
CA LEU A 141 -0.43 3.14 -11.69
C LEU A 141 -1.38 2.39 -12.64
N ARG A 142 -1.45 1.07 -12.52
CA ARG A 142 -2.31 0.20 -13.33
C ARG A 142 -2.63 -1.10 -12.62
N ILE A 143 -3.56 -1.87 -13.18
CA ILE A 143 -3.93 -3.20 -12.68
C ILE A 143 -3.22 -4.27 -13.51
N ALA A 144 -2.48 -5.15 -12.84
CA ALA A 144 -1.88 -6.33 -13.44
C ALA A 144 -2.96 -7.40 -13.74
N SER A 145 -2.64 -8.38 -14.58
CA SER A 145 -3.55 -9.50 -14.88
C SER A 145 -4.00 -10.30 -13.65
N SER A 146 -3.26 -10.20 -12.54
CA SER A 146 -3.63 -10.79 -11.26
C SER A 146 -4.70 -10.01 -10.48
N GLY A 147 -5.19 -8.89 -11.02
CA GLY A 147 -6.11 -7.99 -10.29
C GLY A 147 -5.43 -7.17 -9.20
N ARG A 148 -4.09 -7.10 -9.17
CA ARG A 148 -3.31 -6.31 -8.21
C ARG A 148 -2.81 -5.04 -8.84
N VAL A 149 -2.71 -3.99 -8.03
CA VAL A 149 -2.12 -2.72 -8.43
C VAL A 149 -0.61 -2.85 -8.61
N THR A 150 -0.09 -2.26 -9.68
CA THR A 150 1.33 -2.17 -9.96
C THR A 150 1.65 -0.85 -10.66
N CYS A 151 2.92 -0.47 -10.63
CA CYS A 151 3.45 0.71 -11.32
C CYS A 151 4.66 0.37 -12.21
N PHE A 152 4.79 -0.90 -12.59
CA PHE A 152 5.81 -1.40 -13.53
C PHE A 152 5.14 -1.85 -14.82
N ALA A 153 5.71 -1.59 -16.01
CA ALA A 153 5.14 -2.02 -17.28
C ALA A 153 5.16 -3.55 -17.46
N PRO A 154 4.34 -4.15 -18.36
CA PRO A 154 4.35 -5.59 -18.56
C PRO A 154 5.67 -5.93 -19.24
N GLY A 155 6.41 -6.91 -18.70
CA GLY A 155 7.75 -7.24 -19.18
C GLY A 155 8.89 -6.53 -18.42
N ASP A 156 8.62 -5.50 -17.62
CA ASP A 156 9.61 -4.80 -16.78
C ASP A 156 9.88 -5.49 -15.43
N MET A 157 9.44 -6.74 -15.24
CA MET A 157 9.74 -7.50 -14.02
C MET A 157 11.25 -7.80 -13.85
N GLY A 158 12.09 -7.40 -14.81
CA GLY A 158 13.55 -7.45 -14.71
C GLY A 158 14.19 -6.30 -13.91
N SER A 159 13.46 -5.23 -13.60
CA SER A 159 14.02 -4.08 -12.83
C SER A 159 13.76 -4.15 -11.33
N MET A 160 13.20 -5.27 -10.83
CA MET A 160 12.89 -5.47 -9.40
C MET A 160 14.01 -6.15 -8.60
N SER A 161 15.16 -6.43 -9.22
CA SER A 161 16.39 -6.79 -8.49
C SER A 161 17.16 -5.48 -8.27
N GLY A 162 17.32 -5.08 -7.01
CA GLY A 162 17.83 -3.76 -6.65
C GLY A 162 19.11 -3.37 -7.37
N SER A 163 19.23 -2.08 -7.71
CA SER A 163 20.48 -1.32 -7.77
C SER A 163 21.77 -2.06 -8.15
N HIS A 164 21.75 -2.87 -9.20
CA HIS A 164 22.96 -3.22 -9.93
C HIS A 164 22.95 -2.39 -11.22
N GLY A 165 23.84 -1.42 -11.26
CA GLY A 165 24.13 -0.64 -12.47
C GLY A 165 24.29 -1.58 -13.67
N GLY A 166 23.82 -1.12 -14.82
CA GLY A 166 23.75 -1.89 -16.06
C GLY A 166 24.98 -2.74 -16.32
N GLY A 167 24.89 -4.02 -15.95
CA GLY A 167 25.67 -5.08 -16.55
C GLY A 167 25.00 -5.41 -17.87
N ALA A 168 25.54 -4.89 -18.96
CA ALA A 168 25.21 -5.36 -20.29
C ALA A 168 25.23 -6.89 -20.31
N MET A 169 24.14 -7.51 -20.73
CA MET A 169 24.14 -8.93 -21.07
C MET A 169 25.24 -9.15 -22.13
N PRO A 170 26.23 -10.04 -21.91
CA PRO A 170 27.17 -10.36 -22.96
C PRO A 170 26.40 -11.00 -24.13
N PRO A 171 26.62 -10.56 -25.38
CA PRO A 171 25.91 -11.12 -26.53
C PRO A 171 26.37 -12.57 -26.74
N GLY A 172 25.46 -13.54 -26.61
CA GLY A 172 25.80 -14.91 -26.99
C GLY A 172 25.03 -16.08 -26.39
N MET A 173 24.01 -15.91 -25.55
CA MET A 173 23.24 -17.05 -25.04
C MET A 173 21.91 -17.25 -25.77
N PRO A 174 21.70 -18.38 -26.47
CA PRO A 174 20.43 -18.68 -27.12
C PRO A 174 19.31 -18.93 -26.09
N ASN A 175 18.15 -18.32 -26.34
CA ASN A 175 16.94 -18.42 -25.52
C ASN A 175 16.37 -19.87 -25.57
N PRO A 176 16.28 -20.60 -24.45
CA PRO A 176 15.87 -22.00 -24.43
C PRO A 176 14.36 -22.22 -24.67
N HIS A 177 13.58 -21.17 -24.86
CA HIS A 177 12.14 -21.24 -25.15
C HIS A 177 11.77 -21.28 -26.64
N THR A 178 12.74 -21.52 -27.54
CA THR A 178 12.49 -21.67 -28.99
C THR A 178 12.74 -23.09 -29.48
N ALA A 179 12.13 -24.07 -28.82
CA ALA A 179 12.02 -25.43 -29.33
C ALA A 179 10.55 -25.75 -29.63
N GLY A 180 10.17 -25.60 -30.91
CA GLY A 180 8.92 -26.14 -31.44
C GLY A 180 8.17 -25.16 -32.35
N GLY A 181 8.29 -25.34 -33.67
CA GLY A 181 7.40 -24.64 -34.59
C GLY A 181 7.85 -24.55 -36.05
N THR A 182 7.74 -25.67 -36.77
CA THR A 182 7.37 -25.77 -38.20
C THR A 182 8.30 -25.23 -39.31
N LYS A 183 8.82 -26.22 -40.07
CA LYS A 183 8.50 -26.51 -41.49
C LYS A 183 9.14 -25.67 -42.63
N SER A 184 9.81 -26.43 -43.51
CA SER A 184 9.96 -26.30 -44.97
C SER A 184 11.02 -25.38 -45.59
N ALA A 185 11.95 -26.06 -46.25
CA ALA A 185 12.23 -26.00 -47.70
C ALA A 185 13.38 -25.12 -48.24
N ASN A 186 14.19 -25.80 -49.05
CA ASN A 186 14.82 -25.33 -50.30
C ASN A 186 16.14 -24.53 -50.18
N GLN A 187 17.29 -25.21 -50.31
CA GLN A 187 18.05 -25.39 -51.56
C GLN A 187 19.26 -26.30 -51.31
#